data_AF-A0A1M5SUJ4-F1
#
_entry.id   AF-A0A1M5SUJ4-F1
#
_cell.length_a   1.000
_cell.length_b   1.000
_cell.length_c   1.000
_cell.angle_alpha   90.00
_cell.angle_beta   90.00
_cell.angle_gamma   90.00
#
_symmetry.space_group_name_H-M   'P 1'
#
loop_
_entity.id
_entity.type
_entity.pdbx_description
1 polymer ?
#
loop_
_entity_poly.entity_id
_entity_poly.type
_entity_poly.pdbx_seq_one_letter_code
_entity_poly.pdbx_strand_id
1 'polypeptide(L)' 'MCSNDIISNILGISDKNLVFTGDGIEKIRGIEFKVLNAVLTYVPKACSKCGCVNENYSV' A
#
# COMPACT_ATOMS: atom_id res chain seq x y z
N MET A 1 0.90 17.74 7.23
CA MET A 1 0.00 16.67 6.71
C MET A 1 -0.71 17.25 5.50
N CYS A 2 -0.32 16.93 4.26
CA CYS A 2 -1.05 17.45 3.08
C CYS A 2 -0.73 16.81 1.71
N SER A 3 0.36 16.04 1.52
CA SER A 3 0.68 15.55 0.16
C SER A 3 0.12 14.17 -0.18
N ASN A 4 0.11 13.24 0.79
CA ASN A 4 -0.22 11.83 0.52
C ASN A 4 -1.73 11.58 0.40
N ASP A 5 -2.55 12.28 1.18
CA ASP A 5 -4.02 12.16 1.11
C ASP A 5 -4.55 12.66 -0.24
N ILE A 6 -3.95 13.72 -0.80
CA ILE A 6 -4.33 14.28 -2.10
C ILE A 6 -3.99 13.28 -3.22
N ILE A 7 -2.80 12.70 -3.20
CA ILE A 7 -2.38 11.76 -4.26
C ILE A 7 -3.19 10.46 -4.22
N SER A 8 -3.47 9.93 -3.02
CA SER A 8 -4.30 8.73 -2.87
C SER A 8 -5.73 8.93 -3.40
N ASN A 9 -6.32 10.11 -3.17
CA ASN A 9 -7.64 10.48 -3.69
C ASN A 9 -7.63 10.66 -5.22
N ILE A 10 -6.60 11.29 -5.78
CA ILE A 10 -6.45 11.46 -7.24
C ILE A 10 -6.30 10.11 -7.95
N LEU A 11 -5.54 9.19 -7.36
CA LEU A 11 -5.30 7.86 -7.91
C LEU A 11 -6.43 6.86 -7.61
N GLY A 12 -7.42 7.24 -6.79
CA GLY A 12 -8.53 6.36 -6.40
C GLY A 12 -8.12 5.20 -5.48
N ILE A 13 -6.96 5.30 -4.82
CA ILE A 13 -6.39 4.27 -3.92
C ILE A 13 -6.52 4.65 -2.44
N SER A 14 -7.37 5.63 -2.13
CA SER A 14 -7.61 6.08 -0.76
C SER A 14 -8.24 4.96 0.07
N ASP A 15 -7.45 4.36 0.95
CA ASP A 15 -7.88 3.34 1.91
C ASP A 15 -7.34 3.70 3.29
N LYS A 16 -8.18 3.60 4.32
CA LYS A 16 -7.81 3.88 5.72
C LYS A 16 -6.69 2.97 6.25
N ASN A 17 -6.49 1.82 5.62
CA ASN A 17 -5.43 0.87 5.94
C ASN A 17 -4.20 1.05 5.04
N LEU A 18 -4.20 1.99 4.08
CA LEU A 18 -3.04 2.28 3.26
C LEU A 18 -2.19 3.35 3.94
N VAL A 19 -0.95 3.00 4.31
CA VAL A 19 0.00 3.92 4.93
C VAL A 19 1.19 4.12 4.00
N PHE A 20 1.39 5.35 3.54
CA PHE A 20 2.56 5.71 2.73
C PHE A 20 3.82 5.71 3.58
N THR A 21 4.85 4.99 3.13
CA THR A 21 6.13 4.80 3.83
C THR A 21 7.26 5.62 3.24
N GLY A 22 7.08 6.19 2.04
CA GLY A 22 8.04 7.11 1.44
C GLY A 22 7.76 7.39 -0.04
N ASP A 23 8.55 8.30 -0.62
CA ASP A 23 8.58 8.57 -2.06
C ASP A 23 10.01 8.61 -2.59
N GLY A 24 10.18 8.31 -3.87
CA GLY A 24 11.50 8.27 -4.50
C GLY A 24 11.44 8.26 -6.02
N ILE A 25 12.61 8.27 -6.66
CA ILE A 25 12.75 8.02 -8.09
C ILE A 25 13.28 6.60 -8.25
N GLU A 26 12.58 5.80 -9.05
CA GLU A 26 12.98 4.42 -9.34
C GLU A 26 12.93 4.16 -10.84
N LYS A 27 13.81 3.27 -11.31
CA LYS A 27 13.91 2.90 -12.72
C LYS A 27 13.18 1.59 -12.96
N ILE A 28 11.99 1.67 -13.54
CA ILE A 28 11.14 0.52 -13.85
C ILE A 28 11.22 0.25 -15.36
N ARG A 29 11.73 -0.93 -15.74
CA ARG A 29 11.95 -1.32 -17.15
C ARG A 29 12.78 -0.31 -17.95
N GLY A 30 13.75 0.32 -17.31
CA GLY A 30 14.66 1.27 -17.96
C GLY A 30 14.15 2.72 -18.02
N ILE A 31 12.92 2.99 -17.58
CA ILE A 31 12.33 4.33 -17.55
C ILE A 31 12.27 4.81 -16.09
N GLU A 32 12.62 6.07 -15.84
CA GLU A 32 12.55 6.67 -14.51
C GLU A 32 11.11 7.10 -14.18
N PHE A 33 10.65 6.71 -12.99
CA PHE A 33 9.36 7.07 -12.45
C PHE A 33 9.52 7.67 -11.06
N LYS A 34 8.65 8.63 -10.73
CA LYS A 34 8.41 8.98 -9.33
C LYS A 34 7.52 7.90 -8.71
N VAL A 35 8.04 7.17 -7.74
CA VAL A 35 7.36 6.07 -7.06
C VAL A 35 6.94 6.50 -5.66
N LEU A 36 5.74 6.09 -5.26
CA LEU A 36 5.22 6.23 -3.92
C LEU A 36 5.14 4.84 -3.30
N ASN A 37 5.83 4.65 -2.18
CA ASN A 37 5.84 3.40 -1.45
C ASN A 37 4.78 3.45 -0.35
N ALA A 38 4.01 2.38 -0.20
CA ALA A 38 2.96 2.26 0.80
C ALA A 38 2.81 0.81 1.28
N VAL A 39 2.31 0.64 2.50
CA VAL A 39 2.02 -0.65 3.11
C VAL A 39 0.54 -0.69 3.47
N LEU A 40 -0.11 -1.82 3.19
CA LEU A 40 -1.45 -2.12 3.68
C LEU A 40 -1.35 -2.67 5.10
N THR A 41 -1.93 -1.95 6.06
CA THR A 41 -1.98 -2.33 7.49
C THR A 41 -3.19 -3.20 7.82
N TYR A 42 -4.01 -3.54 6.82
CA TYR A 42 -5.17 -4.40 7.00
C TYR A 42 -4.71 -5.81 7.34
N VAL A 43 -4.97 -6.25 8.57
CA VAL A 43 -4.78 -7.63 9.00
C VAL A 43 -6.14 -8.32 9.01
N PRO A 44 -6.43 -9.23 8.06
CA PRO A 44 -7.66 -10.01 8.09
C PRO A 44 -7.64 -10.96 9.30
N LYS A 45 -8.78 -11.08 9.99
CA LYS A 45 -8.94 -12.06 11.10
C LYS A 45 -8.74 -13.49 10.64
N ALA A 46 -9.18 -13.80 9.43
CA ALA A 46 -9.03 -15.07 8.74
C ALA A 46 -9.30 -14.84 7.25
N CYS A 47 -8.72 -15.67 6.38
CA CYS A 47 -9.09 -15.68 4.97
C CYS A 47 -10.58 -16.03 4.82
N SER A 48 -11.36 -15.17 4.17
CA SER A 48 -12.80 -15.39 3.97
C SER A 48 -13.12 -16.63 3.13
N LYS A 49 -12.16 -17.13 2.35
CA LYS A 49 -12.32 -18.31 1.49
C LYS A 49 -11.95 -19.63 2.18
N CYS A 50 -10.92 -19.65 3.03
CA CYS A 50 -10.42 -20.89 3.64
C CYS A 50 -10.35 -20.88 5.18
N GLY A 51 -10.67 -19.76 5.83
CA GLY A 51 -10.63 -19.63 7.29
C GLY A 51 -9.23 -19.57 7.89
N CYS A 52 -8.16 -19.64 7.09
CA CYS A 52 -6.78 -19.59 7.59
C CYS A 52 -6.47 -18.20 8.20
N VAL A 53 -5.92 -18.20 9.41
CA VAL A 53 -5.44 -17.00 10.11
C VAL A 53 -3.97 -16.79 9.77
N ASN A 54 -3.59 -15.59 9.32
CA ASN A 54 -2.19 -15.24 9.03
C ASN A 54 -1.44 -14.88 10.33
N GLU A 55 -1.27 -15.85 11.23
CA GLU A 55 -0.62 -15.62 12.53
C GLU A 55 0.87 -15.20 12.40
N ASN A 56 1.50 -15.55 11.28
CA ASN A 56 2.91 -15.29 11.02
C ASN A 56 3.16 -13.97 10.27
N TYR A 57 2.12 -13.19 9.93
CA TYR A 57 2.23 -11.92 9.20
C TYR A 57 3.11 -11.99 7.94
N SER A 58 3.20 -13.17 7.33
CA SER A 58 4.11 -13.48 6.23
C SER A 58 3.46 -13.25 4.85
N VAL A 59 2.35 -12.51 4.83
CA VAL A 59 1.52 -12.20 3.67
C VAL A 59 1.21 -10.73 3.70
#